data_AF-A0A8B7NTP6-F1
#
_entry.id   AF-A0A8B7NTP6-F1
#
_cell.length_a   1.000
_cell.length_b   1.000
_cell.length_c   1.000
_cell.angle_alpha   90.00
_cell.angle_beta   90.00
_cell.angle_gamma   90.00
#
_symmetry.space_group_name_H-M   'P 1'
#
loop_
_entity.id
_entity.type
_entity.pdbx_description
1 polymer ?
#
loop_
_entity_poly.entity_id
_entity_poly.type
_entity_poly.pdbx_seq_one_letter_code
_entity_poly.pdbx_strand_id
1 'polypeptide(L)'
;MPSPLQIQNAEQNGARGAILFSDPADVAAEGADEVFPDTWWLPGSGMQRGSAFLGDGDPLTPGWPSTEHAHRIQPEDAGFLSIPAQPIGYDDAFEILKRLDGDSSPEEWRGGLNLTYNLGPAFLPEYSDEILRLSTHNYEDTFLSYNVFGTITGAVEPDRYVLLGNHRDAWGYGASDPSSGTAQLLETARVMAQLVKQGWRPRRTIVFCSWGAEEFGLIGSTEWVEEHVDKLQARAVAYVNTDTCSTGPLLEAPASPLLWDIIKTVTAMVPGVRNASKTVYQEWVDYYGTEDVP
;
A
#
# COMPACT_ATOMS: atom_id res chain seq x y z
N MET A 1 -6.07 3.51 -2.21
CA MET A 1 -5.20 4.67 -1.90
C MET A 1 -5.64 5.83 -2.78
N PRO A 2 -5.69 7.08 -2.28
CA PRO A 2 -5.82 8.24 -3.16
C PRO A 2 -4.71 8.14 -4.21
N SER A 3 -5.10 7.99 -5.47
CA SER A 3 -4.13 7.65 -6.49
C SER A 3 -3.41 8.93 -6.92
N PRO A 4 -2.08 9.00 -6.86
CA PRO A 4 -1.34 10.13 -7.43
C PRO A 4 -1.68 10.34 -8.91
N LEU A 5 -2.09 9.27 -9.62
CA LEU A 5 -2.58 9.34 -11.00
C LEU A 5 -3.90 10.10 -11.14
N GLN A 6 -4.81 10.03 -10.16
CA GLN A 6 -6.05 10.82 -10.18
C GLN A 6 -5.75 12.32 -10.09
N ILE A 7 -4.79 12.69 -9.24
CA ILE A 7 -4.36 14.08 -9.06
C ILE A 7 -3.64 14.57 -10.33
N GLN A 8 -2.74 13.75 -10.89
CA GLN A 8 -2.07 14.05 -12.16
C GLN A 8 -3.08 14.25 -13.31
N ASN A 9 -4.07 13.37 -13.43
CA ASN A 9 -5.10 13.49 -14.46
C ASN A 9 -5.91 14.78 -14.28
N ALA A 10 -6.25 15.16 -13.05
CA ALA A 10 -6.93 16.43 -12.77
C ALA A 10 -6.07 17.63 -13.18
N GLU A 11 -4.78 17.64 -12.83
CA GLU A 11 -3.82 18.66 -13.21
C GLU A 11 -3.69 18.80 -14.73
N GLN A 12 -3.52 17.69 -15.46
CA GLN A 12 -3.43 17.67 -16.92
C GLN A 12 -4.69 18.20 -17.62
N ASN A 13 -5.84 18.10 -16.96
CA ASN A 13 -7.12 18.65 -17.44
C ASN A 13 -7.42 20.06 -16.90
N GLY A 14 -6.43 20.74 -16.31
CA GLY A 14 -6.54 22.14 -15.90
C GLY A 14 -7.28 22.38 -14.58
N ALA A 15 -7.45 21.35 -13.75
CA ALA A 15 -7.95 21.52 -12.39
C ALA A 15 -7.01 22.41 -11.57
N ARG A 16 -7.55 23.13 -10.58
CA ARG A 16 -6.78 24.00 -9.67
C ARG A 16 -6.48 23.38 -8.31
N GLY A 17 -6.98 22.18 -8.09
CA GLY A 17 -6.87 21.42 -6.85
C GLY A 17 -7.72 20.16 -6.94
N ALA A 18 -7.39 19.19 -6.10
CA ALA A 18 -8.08 17.91 -6.03
C ALA A 18 -8.58 17.64 -4.60
N ILE A 19 -9.84 17.25 -4.49
CA ILE A 19 -10.40 16.71 -3.25
C ILE A 19 -10.62 15.22 -3.49
N LEU A 20 -10.09 14.41 -2.58
CA LEU A 20 -10.21 12.95 -2.63
C LEU A 20 -11.08 12.52 -1.46
N PHE A 21 -11.99 11.59 -1.68
CA PHE A 21 -12.75 10.98 -0.59
C PHE A 21 -13.00 9.51 -0.92
N SER A 22 -13.23 8.70 0.12
CA SER A 22 -13.57 7.29 -0.03
C SER A 22 -15.08 7.16 0.02
N ASP A 23 -15.70 6.85 -1.12
CA ASP A 23 -17.15 6.81 -1.23
C ASP A 23 -17.74 5.60 -0.45
N PRO A 24 -18.86 5.75 0.30
CA PRO A 24 -19.48 4.65 1.04
C PRO A 24 -19.83 3.42 0.21
N ALA A 25 -20.03 3.54 -1.11
CA ALA A 25 -20.20 2.37 -1.97
C ALA A 25 -18.99 1.42 -1.89
N ASP A 26 -17.78 1.96 -1.70
CA ASP A 26 -16.53 1.20 -1.65
C ASP A 26 -16.11 0.87 -0.21
N VAL A 27 -16.37 1.77 0.74
CA VAL A 27 -15.78 1.70 2.11
C VAL A 27 -16.78 1.60 3.25
N ALA A 28 -18.07 1.60 2.96
CA ALA A 28 -19.15 1.39 3.94
C ALA A 28 -20.37 0.74 3.29
N ALA A 29 -20.15 -0.36 2.57
CA ALA A 29 -21.17 -0.99 1.71
C ALA A 29 -22.39 -1.54 2.49
N GLU A 30 -22.23 -1.82 3.78
CA GLU A 30 -23.34 -2.23 4.67
C GLU A 30 -24.12 -1.05 5.27
N GLY A 31 -23.68 0.19 5.01
CA GLY A 31 -24.34 1.42 5.44
C GLY A 31 -23.47 2.26 6.38
N ALA A 32 -23.72 3.58 6.39
CA ALA A 32 -22.95 4.54 7.18
C ALA A 32 -23.16 4.41 8.71
N ASP A 33 -24.22 3.71 9.14
CA ASP A 33 -24.48 3.40 10.55
C ASP A 33 -23.79 2.10 11.02
N GLU A 34 -23.32 1.28 10.08
CA GLU A 34 -22.68 -0.02 10.33
C GLU A 34 -21.16 0.11 10.17
N VAL A 35 -20.52 0.98 10.95
CA VAL A 35 -19.09 1.35 10.83
C VAL A 35 -18.29 1.08 12.10
N PHE A 36 -16.97 1.22 12.04
CA PHE A 36 -16.12 1.16 13.22
C PHE A 36 -16.60 2.13 14.32
N PRO A 37 -16.71 1.70 15.60
CA PRO A 37 -16.08 0.52 16.19
C PRO A 37 -16.88 -0.79 16.15
N ASP A 38 -18.14 -0.75 15.71
CA ASP A 38 -19.03 -1.91 15.81
C ASP A 38 -18.82 -2.89 14.65
N THR A 39 -18.40 -2.38 13.49
CA THR A 39 -17.99 -3.19 12.33
C THR A 39 -16.59 -2.78 11.85
N TRP A 40 -16.16 -3.38 10.73
CA TRP A 40 -14.91 -3.10 10.03
C TRP A 40 -15.00 -1.97 8.99
N TRP A 41 -16.20 -1.44 8.70
CA TRP A 41 -16.39 -0.40 7.69
C TRP A 41 -15.89 0.97 8.15
N LEU A 42 -15.51 1.81 7.19
CA LEU A 42 -14.92 3.12 7.44
C LEU A 42 -15.98 4.09 7.98
N PRO A 43 -15.75 4.80 9.10
CA PRO A 43 -16.64 5.87 9.56
C PRO A 43 -16.62 7.09 8.62
N GLY A 44 -17.68 7.92 8.64
CA GLY A 44 -17.81 9.06 7.72
C GLY A 44 -16.82 10.20 7.88
N SER A 45 -16.21 10.31 9.06
CA SER A 45 -15.08 11.18 9.33
C SER A 45 -13.72 10.56 8.95
N GLY A 46 -13.71 9.28 8.58
CA GLY A 46 -12.51 8.55 8.18
C GLY A 46 -11.98 9.04 6.84
N MET A 47 -10.68 9.32 6.79
CA MET A 47 -10.00 9.77 5.57
C MET A 47 -8.83 8.86 5.24
N GLN A 48 -8.66 8.53 3.96
CA GLN A 48 -7.53 7.76 3.47
C GLN A 48 -6.34 8.69 3.20
N ARG A 49 -5.23 8.49 3.92
CA ARG A 49 -3.94 9.12 3.62
C ARG A 49 -3.23 8.36 2.50
N GLY A 50 -2.17 8.95 1.96
CA GLY A 50 -1.33 8.34 0.94
C GLY A 50 -0.36 9.35 0.33
N SER A 51 0.74 8.85 -0.21
CA SER A 51 1.66 9.68 -0.99
C SER A 51 1.02 10.15 -2.28
N ALA A 52 1.26 11.41 -2.64
CA ALA A 52 0.90 11.98 -3.94
C ALA A 52 2.06 11.89 -4.96
N PHE A 53 3.18 11.26 -4.58
CA PHE A 53 4.32 11.04 -5.47
C PHE A 53 4.02 9.89 -6.44
N LEU A 54 4.40 10.07 -7.71
CA LEU A 54 4.16 9.10 -8.79
C LEU A 54 5.28 8.06 -8.95
N GLY A 55 6.46 8.34 -8.40
CA GLY A 55 7.63 7.48 -8.50
C GLY A 55 7.81 6.59 -7.27
N ASP A 56 8.83 5.74 -7.37
CA ASP A 56 9.37 4.97 -6.26
C ASP A 56 10.73 5.55 -5.87
N GLY A 57 11.10 5.44 -4.60
CA GLY A 57 12.37 5.95 -4.07
C GLY A 57 12.28 7.40 -3.58
N ASP A 58 13.42 7.90 -3.10
CA ASP A 58 13.58 9.31 -2.74
C ASP A 58 13.42 10.17 -4.01
N PRO A 59 12.43 11.09 -4.06
CA PRO A 59 12.21 11.96 -5.21
C PRO A 59 13.45 12.77 -5.63
N LEU A 60 14.39 13.01 -4.71
CA LEU A 60 15.57 13.83 -4.95
C LEU A 60 16.79 13.03 -5.42
N THR A 61 16.74 11.69 -5.44
CA THR A 61 17.85 10.84 -5.87
C THR A 61 17.41 9.76 -6.87
N PRO A 62 16.77 10.11 -7.99
CA PRO A 62 16.20 9.12 -8.90
C PRO A 62 17.27 8.25 -9.57
N GLY A 63 17.37 6.99 -9.15
CA GLY A 63 18.29 6.00 -9.73
C GLY A 63 19.63 5.86 -9.00
N TRP A 64 19.82 6.50 -7.84
CA TRP A 64 21.02 6.33 -7.01
C TRP A 64 20.70 6.51 -5.52
N PRO A 65 21.41 5.82 -4.62
CA PRO A 65 21.01 5.79 -3.22
C PRO A 65 21.16 7.14 -2.50
N SER A 66 20.14 7.51 -1.72
CA SER A 66 20.05 8.69 -0.86
C SER A 66 20.93 8.57 0.39
N THR A 67 22.24 8.54 0.17
CA THR A 67 23.26 8.59 1.23
C THR A 67 23.50 10.02 1.73
N GLU A 68 24.24 10.16 2.83
CA GLU A 68 24.62 11.47 3.40
C GLU A 68 25.31 12.39 2.37
N HIS A 69 26.08 11.80 1.45
CA HIS A 69 26.85 12.53 0.45
C HIS A 69 26.27 12.43 -0.97
N ALA A 70 25.06 11.89 -1.12
CA ALA A 70 24.40 11.78 -2.41
C ALA A 70 24.15 13.16 -3.01
N HIS A 71 24.35 13.25 -4.33
CA HIS A 71 23.85 14.38 -5.09
C HIS A 71 22.32 14.36 -5.07
N ARG A 72 21.69 15.50 -4.80
CA ARG A 72 20.24 15.67 -4.82
C ARG A 72 19.86 16.64 -5.92
N ILE A 73 18.86 16.28 -6.72
CA ILE A 73 18.28 17.19 -7.71
C ILE A 73 17.53 18.32 -7.02
N GLN A 74 17.17 19.37 -7.76
CA GLN A 74 16.33 20.43 -7.21
C GLN A 74 14.88 19.92 -7.07
N PRO A 75 14.12 20.34 -6.04
CA PRO A 75 12.73 19.90 -5.85
C PRO A 75 11.82 20.15 -7.05
N GLU A 76 12.05 21.22 -7.82
CA GLU A 76 11.31 21.50 -9.06
C GLU A 76 11.48 20.43 -10.15
N ASP A 77 12.58 19.67 -10.12
CA ASP A 77 12.88 18.61 -11.07
C ASP A 77 12.38 17.24 -10.59
N ALA A 78 11.91 17.13 -9.34
CA ALA A 78 11.51 15.89 -8.69
C ALA A 78 10.15 15.34 -9.16
N GLY A 79 9.46 16.05 -10.06
CA GLY A 79 8.19 15.59 -10.63
C GLY A 79 7.01 15.61 -9.66
N PHE A 80 7.06 16.46 -8.63
CA PHE A 80 5.91 16.72 -7.76
C PHE A 80 4.74 17.35 -8.53
N LEU A 81 3.53 17.02 -8.12
CA LEU A 81 2.30 17.60 -8.67
C LEU A 81 2.16 19.05 -8.19
N SER A 82 1.72 19.94 -9.06
CA SER A 82 1.68 21.39 -8.79
C SER A 82 0.36 21.88 -8.19
N ILE A 83 -0.69 21.05 -8.22
CA ILE A 83 -1.99 21.39 -7.67
C ILE A 83 -2.14 20.89 -6.22
N PRO A 84 -2.79 21.65 -5.32
CA PRO A 84 -3.08 21.18 -3.97
C PRO A 84 -4.04 19.99 -4.00
N ALA A 85 -3.76 18.97 -3.21
CA ALA A 85 -4.63 17.80 -3.04
C ALA A 85 -4.93 17.56 -1.56
N GLN A 86 -6.17 17.19 -1.23
CA GLN A 86 -6.60 16.94 0.15
C GLN A 86 -7.59 15.76 0.22
N PRO A 87 -7.28 14.71 0.99
CA PRO A 87 -8.27 13.71 1.35
C PRO A 87 -9.24 14.24 2.42
N ILE A 88 -10.51 13.93 2.29
CA ILE A 88 -11.58 14.25 3.25
C ILE A 88 -12.40 13.00 3.58
N GLY A 89 -13.16 13.05 4.67
CA GLY A 89 -14.17 12.03 4.97
C GLY A 89 -15.38 12.14 4.05
N TYR A 90 -16.15 11.06 3.93
CA TYR A 90 -17.34 11.07 3.08
C TYR A 90 -18.50 11.90 3.66
N ASP A 91 -18.50 12.21 4.95
CA ASP A 91 -19.45 13.17 5.55
C ASP A 91 -19.21 14.59 5.01
N ASP A 92 -17.95 14.99 4.90
CA ASP A 92 -17.57 16.29 4.31
C ASP A 92 -17.82 16.29 2.79
N ALA A 93 -17.58 15.16 2.12
CA ALA A 93 -17.86 15.01 0.70
C ALA A 93 -19.36 15.13 0.42
N PHE A 94 -20.23 14.54 1.26
CA PHE A 94 -21.68 14.70 1.17
C PHE A 94 -22.10 16.17 1.22
N GLU A 95 -21.51 16.95 2.13
CA GLU A 95 -21.77 18.38 2.23
C GLU A 95 -21.40 19.10 0.91
N ILE A 96 -20.27 18.79 0.30
CA ILE A 96 -19.88 19.43 -0.97
C ILE A 96 -20.80 18.97 -2.11
N LEU A 97 -20.98 17.66 -2.28
CA LEU A 97 -21.66 17.07 -3.42
C LEU A 97 -23.16 17.38 -3.45
N LYS A 98 -23.82 17.47 -2.29
CA LYS A 98 -25.27 17.79 -2.24
C LYS A 98 -25.59 19.21 -2.74
N ARG A 99 -24.59 20.08 -2.85
CA ARG A 99 -24.71 21.45 -3.33
C ARG A 99 -24.44 21.57 -4.84
N LEU A 100 -23.87 20.53 -5.47
CA LEU A 100 -23.56 20.54 -6.91
C LEU A 100 -24.84 20.48 -7.76
N ASP A 101 -24.91 21.38 -8.73
CA ASP A 101 -25.90 21.39 -9.81
C ASP A 101 -25.28 20.86 -11.11
N GLY A 102 -26.01 20.99 -12.22
CA GLY A 102 -25.56 20.57 -13.55
C GLY A 102 -26.05 19.19 -13.94
N ASP A 103 -25.41 18.61 -14.96
CA ASP A 103 -25.84 17.32 -15.50
C ASP A 103 -25.64 16.20 -14.47
N SER A 104 -26.63 15.31 -14.36
CA SER A 104 -26.49 14.12 -13.52
C SER A 104 -25.41 13.19 -14.08
N SER A 105 -24.65 12.58 -13.18
CA SER A 105 -23.62 11.62 -13.55
C SER A 105 -24.21 10.37 -14.22
N PRO A 106 -23.42 9.68 -15.07
CA PRO A 106 -23.73 8.31 -15.48
C PRO A 106 -23.98 7.40 -14.27
N GLU A 107 -24.77 6.34 -14.48
CA GLU A 107 -25.18 5.42 -13.41
C GLU A 107 -23.98 4.72 -12.78
N GLU A 108 -23.01 4.35 -13.62
CA GLU A 108 -21.74 3.71 -13.24
C GLU A 108 -20.81 4.60 -12.41
N TRP A 109 -21.07 5.90 -12.29
CA TRP A 109 -20.29 6.85 -11.48
C TRP A 109 -20.93 7.17 -10.13
N ARG A 110 -22.14 6.65 -9.88
CA ARG A 110 -22.86 6.94 -8.64
C ARG A 110 -22.29 6.11 -7.51
N GLY A 111 -22.02 6.77 -6.39
CA GLY A 111 -21.59 6.13 -5.15
C GLY A 111 -22.75 5.83 -4.19
N GLY A 112 -22.40 5.55 -2.94
CA GLY A 112 -23.27 5.13 -1.84
C GLY A 112 -23.85 6.28 -1.00
N LEU A 113 -23.47 7.52 -1.25
CA LEU A 113 -24.12 8.69 -0.64
C LEU A 113 -25.58 8.85 -1.12
N ASN A 114 -26.46 9.19 -0.17
CA ASN A 114 -27.88 9.41 -0.44
C ASN A 114 -28.16 10.80 -1.05
N LEU A 115 -27.66 11.03 -2.27
CA LEU A 115 -27.85 12.24 -3.06
C LEU A 115 -27.86 11.92 -4.56
N THR A 116 -28.24 12.89 -5.40
CA THR A 116 -28.00 12.79 -6.84
C THR A 116 -26.60 13.31 -7.13
N TYR A 117 -25.75 12.46 -7.71
CA TYR A 117 -24.40 12.84 -8.12
C TYR A 117 -24.50 13.71 -9.38
N ASN A 118 -24.26 15.00 -9.23
CA ASN A 118 -24.17 15.93 -10.35
C ASN A 118 -22.71 16.27 -10.66
N LEU A 119 -22.44 16.61 -11.93
CA LEU A 119 -21.09 16.85 -12.43
C LEU A 119 -20.60 18.30 -12.23
N GLY A 120 -21.47 19.21 -11.80
CA GLY A 120 -21.15 20.64 -11.78
C GLY A 120 -21.22 21.27 -13.18
N PRO A 121 -20.54 22.42 -13.41
CA PRO A 121 -19.61 23.10 -12.50
C PRO A 121 -20.29 24.07 -11.53
N ALA A 122 -21.59 24.31 -11.66
CA ALA A 122 -22.34 25.22 -10.81
C ALA A 122 -22.79 24.56 -9.51
N PHE A 123 -23.06 25.38 -8.49
CA PHE A 123 -23.87 24.97 -7.35
C PHE A 123 -25.35 25.27 -7.61
N LEU A 124 -26.22 24.62 -6.84
CA LEU A 124 -27.67 24.85 -6.89
C LEU A 124 -28.00 26.34 -6.65
N PRO A 125 -29.13 26.85 -7.15
CA PRO A 125 -29.47 28.27 -7.07
C PRO A 125 -29.37 28.88 -5.67
N GLU A 126 -29.75 28.13 -4.63
CA GLU A 126 -29.65 28.54 -3.22
C GLU A 126 -28.21 28.70 -2.69
N TYR A 127 -27.22 28.11 -3.37
CA TYR A 127 -25.79 28.17 -3.04
C TYR A 127 -24.97 28.88 -4.14
N SER A 128 -25.64 29.61 -5.05
CA SER A 128 -25.00 30.20 -6.24
C SER A 128 -23.88 31.21 -5.96
N ASP A 129 -23.87 31.82 -4.77
CA ASP A 129 -22.82 32.74 -4.31
C ASP A 129 -21.68 32.04 -3.54
N GLU A 130 -21.80 30.73 -3.28
CA GLU A 130 -20.78 29.98 -2.54
C GLU A 130 -19.56 29.65 -3.43
N ILE A 131 -18.38 29.59 -2.79
CA ILE A 131 -17.14 29.17 -3.44
C ILE A 131 -16.47 28.07 -2.61
N LEU A 132 -16.00 27.03 -3.28
CA LEU A 132 -15.18 26.01 -2.65
C LEU A 132 -13.72 26.49 -2.63
N ARG A 133 -13.17 26.66 -1.43
CA ARG A 133 -11.77 27.04 -1.25
C ARG A 133 -10.98 25.91 -0.61
N LEU A 134 -10.00 25.39 -1.35
CA LEU A 134 -9.00 24.46 -0.84
C LEU A 134 -7.75 25.24 -0.38
N SER A 135 -7.27 24.96 0.83
CA SER A 135 -6.05 25.56 1.38
C SER A 135 -5.21 24.49 2.05
N THR A 136 -4.04 24.19 1.48
CA THR A 136 -3.09 23.22 2.02
C THR A 136 -1.82 23.94 2.48
N HIS A 137 -1.20 23.43 3.54
CA HIS A 137 0.02 24.00 4.14
C HIS A 137 1.04 22.89 4.45
N ASN A 138 1.11 21.91 3.55
CA ASN A 138 2.11 20.85 3.62
C ASN A 138 3.49 21.47 3.33
N TYR A 139 4.54 20.89 3.92
CA TYR A 139 5.91 21.28 3.66
C TYR A 139 6.74 20.04 3.33
N GLU A 140 7.75 20.24 2.49
CA GLU A 140 8.74 19.24 2.15
C GLU A 140 9.93 19.41 3.08
N ASP A 141 10.46 18.31 3.61
CA ASP A 141 11.66 18.31 4.43
C ASP A 141 12.38 16.95 4.30
N THR A 142 13.66 16.92 4.64
CA THR A 142 14.49 15.71 4.59
C THR A 142 14.56 15.07 5.96
N PHE A 143 14.11 13.82 6.05
CA PHE A 143 14.15 13.03 7.27
C PHE A 143 15.04 11.81 7.11
N LEU A 144 15.69 11.41 8.20
CA LEU A 144 16.44 10.17 8.24
C LEU A 144 15.48 8.98 8.47
N SER A 145 15.42 8.09 7.50
CA SER A 145 14.71 6.80 7.60
C SER A 145 15.71 5.66 7.81
N TYR A 146 15.27 4.58 8.47
CA TYR A 146 16.11 3.44 8.80
C TYR A 146 15.51 2.13 8.29
N ASN A 147 16.29 1.39 7.52
CA ASN A 147 16.04 -0.02 7.25
C ASN A 147 16.72 -0.90 8.32
N VAL A 148 16.10 -2.02 8.67
CA VAL A 148 16.68 -3.00 9.60
C VAL A 148 16.80 -4.35 8.91
N PHE A 149 18.00 -4.94 8.99
CA PHE A 149 18.29 -6.23 8.36
C PHE A 149 18.69 -7.29 9.39
N GLY A 150 18.09 -8.47 9.25
CA GLY A 150 18.52 -9.69 9.94
C GLY A 150 19.03 -10.71 8.92
N THR A 151 20.10 -11.45 9.22
CA THR A 151 20.64 -12.43 8.26
C THR A 151 20.96 -13.76 8.92
N ILE A 152 20.54 -14.85 8.26
CA ILE A 152 20.98 -16.21 8.56
C ILE A 152 21.84 -16.67 7.39
N THR A 153 23.15 -16.78 7.61
CA THR A 153 24.10 -17.19 6.58
C THR A 153 23.87 -18.64 6.12
N GLY A 154 23.83 -18.84 4.81
CA GLY A 154 23.70 -20.16 4.19
C GLY A 154 24.92 -21.05 4.43
N ALA A 155 24.69 -22.35 4.60
CA ALA A 155 25.75 -23.32 4.85
C ALA A 155 26.51 -23.77 3.59
N VAL A 156 25.89 -23.65 2.40
CA VAL A 156 26.47 -24.17 1.14
C VAL A 156 26.62 -23.07 0.10
N GLU A 157 25.59 -22.23 -0.05
CA GLU A 157 25.54 -21.11 -1.00
C GLU A 157 25.33 -19.79 -0.21
N PRO A 158 26.30 -19.36 0.62
CA PRO A 158 26.14 -18.15 1.45
C PRO A 158 26.01 -16.85 0.63
N ASP A 159 26.41 -16.89 -0.63
CA ASP A 159 26.33 -15.80 -1.61
C ASP A 159 25.03 -15.83 -2.44
N ARG A 160 24.03 -16.62 -2.05
CA ARG A 160 22.67 -16.59 -2.63
C ARG A 160 21.66 -16.16 -1.59
N TYR A 161 20.78 -15.22 -1.94
CA TYR A 161 19.89 -14.55 -1.00
C TYR A 161 18.42 -14.89 -1.28
N VAL A 162 17.72 -15.40 -0.27
CA VAL A 162 16.26 -15.40 -0.23
C VAL A 162 15.85 -14.30 0.74
N LEU A 163 15.12 -13.31 0.25
CA LEU A 163 14.74 -12.13 1.01
C LEU A 163 13.28 -12.25 1.45
N LEU A 164 13.00 -11.93 2.72
CA LEU A 164 11.66 -11.74 3.26
C LEU A 164 11.56 -10.30 3.76
N GLY A 165 10.70 -9.50 3.13
CA GLY A 165 10.57 -8.08 3.41
C GLY A 165 9.18 -7.67 3.84
N ASN A 166 9.12 -6.67 4.71
CA ASN A 166 7.90 -5.97 5.12
C ASN A 166 8.29 -4.55 5.53
N HIS A 167 7.48 -3.55 5.21
CA HIS A 167 7.71 -2.18 5.69
C HIS A 167 7.22 -1.99 7.12
N ARG A 168 7.60 -0.88 7.76
CA ARG A 168 7.41 -0.68 9.20
C ARG A 168 6.77 0.65 9.56
N ASP A 169 6.92 1.65 8.70
CA ASP A 169 6.26 2.93 8.87
C ASP A 169 4.77 2.83 8.52
N ALA A 170 3.97 3.73 9.07
CA ALA A 170 2.53 3.74 8.84
C ALA A 170 2.00 5.17 8.93
N TRP A 171 0.93 5.47 8.20
CA TRP A 171 0.24 6.76 8.34
C TRP A 171 -0.44 6.99 9.70
N GLY A 172 -0.87 5.92 10.36
CA GLY A 172 -1.61 5.95 11.63
C GLY A 172 -1.04 4.95 12.63
N TYR A 173 -1.92 4.21 13.32
CA TYR A 173 -1.46 3.10 14.17
C TYR A 173 -0.89 1.93 13.37
N GLY A 174 -1.32 1.78 12.11
CA GLY A 174 -0.79 0.79 11.18
C GLY A 174 -1.00 -0.66 11.58
N ALA A 175 -2.10 -0.99 12.27
CA ALA A 175 -2.32 -2.33 12.82
C ALA A 175 -2.43 -3.41 11.73
N SER A 176 -3.11 -3.09 10.61
CA SER A 176 -3.15 -3.96 9.43
C SER A 176 -1.93 -3.67 8.56
N ASP A 177 -1.92 -2.51 7.91
CA ASP A 177 -0.83 -2.00 7.08
C ASP A 177 0.12 -1.12 7.93
N PRO A 178 1.38 -1.54 8.19
CA PRO A 178 2.01 -2.83 7.85
C PRO A 178 2.18 -3.78 9.04
N SER A 179 1.72 -3.40 10.24
CA SER A 179 2.17 -4.08 11.48
C SER A 179 1.72 -5.53 11.56
N SER A 180 0.67 -5.93 10.83
CA SER A 180 0.27 -7.34 10.69
C SER A 180 1.37 -8.17 10.01
N GLY A 181 1.97 -7.62 8.95
CA GLY A 181 3.15 -8.17 8.29
C GLY A 181 4.40 -8.08 9.14
N THR A 182 4.59 -7.00 9.89
CA THR A 182 5.74 -6.88 10.80
C THR A 182 5.71 -7.95 11.88
N ALA A 183 4.52 -8.23 12.44
CA ALA A 183 4.33 -9.31 13.40
C ALA A 183 4.70 -10.68 12.79
N GLN A 184 4.27 -10.94 11.54
CA GLN A 184 4.61 -12.16 10.81
C GLN A 184 6.12 -12.27 10.53
N LEU A 185 6.77 -11.18 10.12
CA LEU A 185 8.21 -11.12 9.85
C LEU A 185 9.01 -11.47 11.11
N LEU A 186 8.66 -10.85 12.24
CA LEU A 186 9.31 -11.06 13.54
C LEU A 186 9.12 -12.49 14.04
N GLU A 187 7.93 -13.06 13.93
CA GLU A 187 7.66 -14.42 14.37
C GLU A 187 8.40 -15.45 13.50
N THR A 188 8.43 -15.24 12.18
CA THR A 188 9.21 -16.07 11.25
C THR A 188 10.70 -16.02 11.60
N ALA A 189 11.25 -14.83 11.81
CA ALA A 189 12.64 -14.66 12.21
C ALA A 189 12.94 -15.35 13.56
N ARG A 190 12.03 -15.23 14.54
CA ARG A 190 12.15 -15.88 15.85
C ARG A 190 12.18 -17.41 15.73
N VAL A 191 11.25 -18.00 14.97
CA VAL A 191 11.19 -19.46 14.76
C VAL A 191 12.44 -19.96 14.04
N MET A 192 12.86 -19.29 12.96
CA MET A 192 14.09 -19.67 12.25
C MET A 192 15.34 -19.55 13.13
N ALA A 193 15.41 -18.52 13.99
CA ALA A 193 16.50 -18.37 14.95
C ALA A 193 16.55 -19.53 15.97
N GLN A 194 15.39 -20.09 16.36
CA GLN A 194 15.36 -21.28 17.22
C GLN A 194 15.88 -22.53 16.49
N LEU A 195 15.50 -22.74 15.23
CA LEU A 195 16.05 -23.84 14.41
C LEU A 195 17.58 -23.71 14.26
N VAL A 196 18.06 -22.47 14.06
CA VAL A 196 19.49 -22.13 14.01
C VAL A 196 20.22 -22.50 15.30
N LYS A 197 19.60 -22.30 16.47
CA LYS A 197 20.15 -22.72 17.78
C LYS A 197 20.16 -24.24 17.96
N GLN A 198 19.27 -24.97 17.28
CA GLN A 198 19.21 -26.43 17.27
C GLN A 198 20.17 -27.08 16.25
N GLY A 199 20.99 -26.28 15.56
CA GLY A 199 21.99 -26.77 14.61
C GLY A 199 21.53 -26.80 13.16
N TRP A 200 20.28 -26.43 12.86
CA TRP A 200 19.84 -26.26 11.48
C TRP A 200 20.52 -25.03 10.85
N ARG A 201 20.80 -25.12 9.55
CA ARG A 201 21.23 -23.99 8.72
C ARG A 201 20.55 -24.09 7.35
N PRO A 202 20.09 -22.98 6.78
CA PRO A 202 19.59 -22.99 5.42
C PRO A 202 20.74 -23.24 4.44
N ARG A 203 20.43 -23.81 3.27
CA ARG A 203 21.42 -23.98 2.19
C ARG A 203 21.94 -22.62 1.71
N ARG A 204 21.03 -21.67 1.51
CA ARG A 204 21.24 -20.29 1.03
C ARG A 204 21.07 -19.31 2.18
N THR A 205 21.59 -18.10 2.02
CA THR A 205 21.41 -17.04 3.01
C THR A 205 19.98 -16.52 2.99
N ILE A 206 19.38 -16.38 4.17
CA ILE A 206 18.06 -15.76 4.35
C ILE A 206 18.27 -14.35 4.89
N VAL A 207 17.64 -13.36 4.27
CA VAL A 207 17.71 -11.95 4.67
C VAL A 207 16.31 -11.48 5.04
N PHE A 208 16.13 -11.07 6.29
CA PHE A 208 14.93 -10.40 6.78
C PHE A 208 15.11 -8.90 6.63
N CYS A 209 14.16 -8.23 5.99
CA CYS A 209 14.23 -6.81 5.67
C CYS A 209 13.02 -6.10 6.29
N SER A 210 13.27 -5.12 7.15
CA SER A 210 12.23 -4.24 7.68
C SER A 210 12.44 -2.83 7.12
N TRP A 211 11.66 -2.50 6.10
CA TRP A 211 11.78 -1.26 5.34
C TRP A 211 11.21 -0.07 6.10
N GLY A 212 11.78 1.12 5.88
CA GLY A 212 11.20 2.37 6.37
C GLY A 212 10.85 3.30 5.20
N ALA A 213 9.95 4.25 5.46
CA ALA A 213 9.45 5.23 4.50
C ALA A 213 8.81 4.59 3.24
N GLU A 214 8.12 3.45 3.38
CA GLU A 214 7.36 2.85 2.28
C GLU A 214 6.14 3.70 1.91
N GLU A 215 5.45 4.23 2.92
CA GLU A 215 4.19 4.99 2.76
C GLU A 215 4.39 6.31 1.98
N PHE A 216 5.65 6.73 1.85
CA PHE A 216 6.09 7.93 1.15
C PHE A 216 6.54 7.66 -0.30
N GLY A 217 6.49 6.41 -0.77
CA GLY A 217 6.87 6.02 -2.14
C GLY A 217 7.94 4.94 -2.18
N LEU A 218 7.80 3.87 -1.39
CA LEU A 218 8.74 2.74 -1.36
C LEU A 218 10.19 3.14 -1.05
N ILE A 219 10.41 4.26 -0.35
CA ILE A 219 11.73 4.92 -0.28
C ILE A 219 12.78 3.94 0.26
N GLY A 220 12.58 3.37 1.45
CA GLY A 220 13.62 2.54 2.07
C GLY A 220 14.00 1.31 1.27
N SER A 221 13.04 0.61 0.65
CA SER A 221 13.34 -0.56 -0.17
C SER A 221 14.02 -0.18 -1.48
N THR A 222 13.56 0.88 -2.16
CA THR A 222 14.13 1.36 -3.42
C THR A 222 15.56 1.84 -3.24
N GLU A 223 15.82 2.73 -2.27
CA GLU A 223 17.18 3.25 -2.03
C GLU A 223 18.18 2.13 -1.71
N TRP A 224 17.71 1.09 -0.98
CA TRP A 224 18.56 -0.05 -0.67
C TRP A 224 18.87 -0.90 -1.91
N VAL A 225 17.90 -1.06 -2.81
CA VAL A 225 18.10 -1.74 -4.09
C VAL A 225 19.08 -0.96 -4.95
N GLU A 226 18.95 0.36 -5.03
CA GLU A 226 19.87 1.22 -5.80
C GLU A 226 21.31 1.13 -5.27
N GLU A 227 21.50 1.12 -3.95
CA GLU A 227 22.82 0.95 -3.33
C GLU A 227 23.45 -0.42 -3.64
N HIS A 228 22.62 -1.46 -3.78
CA HIS A 228 23.08 -2.85 -3.85
C HIS A 228 22.76 -3.55 -5.17
N VAL A 229 22.40 -2.81 -6.23
CA VAL A 229 21.81 -3.36 -7.45
C VAL A 229 22.65 -4.47 -8.08
N ASP A 230 23.96 -4.25 -8.25
CA ASP A 230 24.87 -5.24 -8.84
C ASP A 230 24.91 -6.54 -8.02
N LYS A 231 24.92 -6.40 -6.70
CA LYS A 231 24.97 -7.53 -5.77
C LYS A 231 23.64 -8.29 -5.80
N LEU A 232 22.51 -7.60 -5.84
CA LEU A 232 21.19 -8.22 -5.86
C LEU A 232 20.94 -8.92 -7.19
N GLN A 233 21.24 -8.28 -8.32
CA GLN A 233 21.12 -8.89 -9.64
C GLN A 233 21.93 -10.20 -9.75
N ALA A 234 23.12 -10.25 -9.15
CA ALA A 234 23.97 -11.43 -9.21
C ALA A 234 23.60 -12.55 -8.20
N ARG A 235 22.88 -12.23 -7.11
CA ARG A 235 22.81 -13.10 -5.93
C ARG A 235 21.41 -13.32 -5.36
N ALA A 236 20.46 -12.42 -5.60
CA ALA A 236 19.09 -12.59 -5.14
C ALA A 236 18.42 -13.74 -5.90
N VAL A 237 17.78 -14.64 -5.16
CA VAL A 237 17.04 -15.78 -5.71
C VAL A 237 15.57 -15.47 -5.80
N ALA A 238 15.00 -14.90 -4.73
CA ALA A 238 13.62 -14.46 -4.66
C ALA A 238 13.47 -13.41 -3.55
N TYR A 239 12.49 -12.52 -3.74
CA TYR A 239 11.98 -11.61 -2.72
C TYR A 239 10.54 -12.01 -2.40
N VAL A 240 10.25 -12.23 -1.13
CA VAL A 240 8.91 -12.50 -0.61
C VAL A 240 8.49 -11.28 0.20
N ASN A 241 7.37 -10.67 -0.18
CA ASN A 241 6.80 -9.52 0.51
C ASN A 241 5.66 -9.96 1.43
N THR A 242 5.64 -9.46 2.66
CA THR A 242 4.55 -9.68 3.61
C THR A 242 4.14 -8.35 4.24
N ASP A 243 3.69 -7.42 3.41
CA ASP A 243 3.18 -6.09 3.79
C ASP A 243 2.01 -6.20 4.77
N THR A 244 0.84 -6.54 4.26
CA THR A 244 -0.37 -6.71 5.04
C THR A 244 -0.79 -8.17 5.02
N CYS A 245 -0.91 -8.78 6.20
CA CYS A 245 -1.27 -10.19 6.38
C CYS A 245 -2.70 -10.39 6.92
N SER A 246 -3.50 -9.32 7.01
CA SER A 246 -4.84 -9.32 7.59
C SER A 246 -5.88 -8.57 6.75
N THR A 247 -5.92 -8.79 5.43
CA THR A 247 -6.86 -8.11 4.51
C THR A 247 -8.17 -8.87 4.29
N GLY A 248 -8.26 -10.14 4.66
CA GLY A 248 -9.44 -10.95 4.41
C GLY A 248 -9.29 -12.42 4.78
N PRO A 249 -10.32 -13.23 4.51
CA PRO A 249 -10.35 -14.62 4.94
C PRO A 249 -9.58 -15.59 4.02
N LEU A 250 -8.92 -15.09 2.97
CA LEU A 250 -8.34 -15.89 1.89
C LEU A 250 -6.94 -15.41 1.54
N LEU A 251 -6.16 -16.30 0.95
CA LEU A 251 -4.81 -16.01 0.50
C LEU A 251 -4.85 -15.34 -0.89
N GLU A 252 -4.23 -14.18 -0.96
CA GLU A 252 -3.81 -13.52 -2.20
C GLU A 252 -2.28 -13.56 -2.27
N ALA A 253 -1.71 -14.01 -3.38
CA ALA A 253 -0.27 -14.27 -3.46
C ALA A 253 0.28 -13.91 -4.86
N PRO A 254 0.12 -12.64 -5.29
CA PRO A 254 0.58 -12.22 -6.61
C PRO A 254 2.08 -12.46 -6.73
N ALA A 255 2.47 -13.20 -7.76
CA ALA A 255 3.85 -13.64 -7.92
C ALA A 255 4.24 -13.83 -9.37
N SER A 256 5.54 -13.70 -9.63
CA SER A 256 6.14 -14.14 -10.91
C SER A 256 5.75 -15.61 -11.19
N PRO A 257 5.45 -15.99 -12.44
CA PRO A 257 5.13 -17.37 -12.80
C PRO A 257 6.16 -18.41 -12.35
N LEU A 258 7.42 -18.00 -12.19
CA LEU A 258 8.50 -18.85 -11.68
C LEU A 258 8.25 -19.37 -10.24
N LEU A 259 7.39 -18.70 -9.47
CA LEU A 259 7.07 -19.06 -8.09
C LEU A 259 5.73 -19.80 -7.97
N TRP A 260 4.98 -19.99 -9.05
CA TRP A 260 3.64 -20.57 -8.96
C TRP A 260 3.65 -21.99 -8.42
N ASP A 261 4.53 -22.85 -8.93
CA ASP A 261 4.62 -24.25 -8.50
C ASP A 261 4.96 -24.38 -7.02
N ILE A 262 5.88 -23.53 -6.50
CA ILE A 262 6.23 -23.55 -5.08
C ILE A 262 5.10 -23.02 -4.22
N ILE A 263 4.36 -22.01 -4.67
CA ILE A 263 3.17 -21.49 -3.97
C ILE A 263 2.10 -22.60 -3.87
N LYS A 264 1.75 -23.25 -4.98
CA LYS A 264 0.78 -24.37 -4.98
C LYS A 264 1.24 -25.52 -4.07
N THR A 265 2.52 -25.88 -4.15
CA THR A 265 3.10 -26.95 -3.32
C THR A 265 3.02 -26.61 -1.83
N VAL A 266 3.44 -25.42 -1.44
CA VAL A 266 3.46 -25.01 -0.02
C VAL A 266 2.04 -24.86 0.53
N THR A 267 1.13 -24.25 -0.22
CA THR A 267 -0.27 -24.08 0.21
C THR A 267 -1.02 -25.42 0.32
N ALA A 268 -0.61 -26.44 -0.42
CA ALA A 268 -1.12 -27.81 -0.26
C ALA A 268 -0.57 -28.54 0.98
N MET A 269 0.46 -28.00 1.65
CA MET A 269 1.05 -28.57 2.86
C MET A 269 0.58 -27.89 4.14
N VAL A 270 -0.02 -26.72 4.05
CA VAL A 270 -0.47 -25.93 5.20
C VAL A 270 -1.95 -26.18 5.47
N PRO A 271 -2.37 -26.47 6.72
CA PRO A 271 -3.78 -26.59 7.08
C PRO A 271 -4.57 -25.32 6.77
N GLY A 272 -5.81 -25.48 6.31
CA GLY A 272 -6.74 -24.40 6.05
C GLY A 272 -7.04 -23.58 7.29
N VAL A 273 -7.23 -22.27 7.11
CA VAL A 273 -7.47 -21.32 8.21
C VAL A 273 -8.94 -21.37 8.65
N ARG A 274 -9.86 -21.62 7.70
CA ARG A 274 -11.31 -21.67 7.96
C ARG A 274 -11.77 -23.07 8.36
N ASN A 275 -11.13 -24.10 7.78
CA ASN A 275 -11.39 -25.50 8.01
C ASN A 275 -10.07 -26.28 8.01
N ALA A 276 -9.60 -26.62 9.20
CA ALA A 276 -8.36 -27.37 9.40
C ALA A 276 -8.36 -28.80 8.80
N SER A 277 -9.51 -29.31 8.34
CA SER A 277 -9.60 -30.57 7.58
C SER A 277 -9.24 -30.40 6.10
N LYS A 278 -9.14 -29.16 5.62
CA LYS A 278 -8.67 -28.80 4.28
C LYS A 278 -7.26 -28.22 4.35
N THR A 279 -6.64 -28.02 3.19
CA THR A 279 -5.41 -27.24 3.05
C THR A 279 -5.72 -25.81 2.62
N VAL A 280 -4.76 -24.89 2.78
CA VAL A 280 -4.89 -23.52 2.24
C VAL A 280 -5.15 -23.57 0.73
N TYR A 281 -4.49 -24.48 0.01
CA TYR A 281 -4.75 -24.70 -1.42
C TYR A 281 -6.19 -25.06 -1.73
N GLN A 282 -6.80 -25.97 -0.95
CA GLN A 282 -8.19 -26.38 -1.16
C GLN A 282 -9.17 -25.25 -0.85
N GLU A 283 -8.96 -24.49 0.23
CA GLU A 283 -9.81 -23.33 0.54
C GLU A 283 -9.70 -22.25 -0.55
N TRP A 284 -8.50 -22.05 -1.08
CA TRP A 284 -8.23 -21.16 -2.20
C TRP A 284 -8.99 -21.62 -3.47
N VAL A 285 -8.85 -22.87 -3.90
CA VAL A 285 -9.55 -23.42 -5.09
C VAL A 285 -11.07 -23.36 -4.93
N ASP A 286 -11.58 -23.68 -3.74
CA ASP A 286 -13.02 -23.64 -3.46
C ASP A 286 -13.61 -22.23 -3.61
N TYR A 287 -12.83 -21.20 -3.31
CA TYR A 287 -13.29 -19.82 -3.38
C TYR A 287 -13.21 -19.22 -4.79
N TYR A 288 -12.03 -19.28 -5.42
CA TYR A 288 -11.83 -18.64 -6.72
C TYR A 288 -12.33 -19.51 -7.88
N GLY A 289 -12.60 -20.80 -7.64
CA GLY A 289 -13.00 -21.75 -8.68
C GLY A 289 -11.91 -22.02 -9.72
N THR A 290 -10.65 -21.68 -9.41
CA THR A 290 -9.48 -21.90 -10.26
C THR A 290 -8.29 -22.38 -9.44
N GLU A 291 -7.37 -23.07 -10.11
CA GLU A 291 -6.07 -23.48 -9.58
C GLU A 291 -4.96 -22.46 -9.93
N ASP A 292 -5.29 -21.34 -10.57
CA ASP A 292 -4.34 -20.31 -10.99
C ASP A 292 -3.97 -19.36 -9.85
N VAL A 293 -2.67 -19.22 -9.58
CA VAL A 293 -2.17 -18.43 -8.44
C VAL A 293 -2.77 -17.02 -8.48
N PRO A 294 -3.48 -16.60 -7.40
CA PRO A 294 -4.18 -15.33 -7.36
C PRO A 294 -3.22 -14.16 -7.17
#